data_AF-A0A401GTK0-F1
#
_entry.id   AF-A0A401GTK0-F1
#
_cell.length_a   1.000
_cell.length_b   1.000
_cell.length_c   1.000
_cell.angle_alpha   90.00
_cell.angle_beta   90.00
_cell.angle_gamma   90.00
#
_symmetry.space_group_name_H-M   'P 1'
#
loop_
_entity.id
_entity.type
_entity.pdbx_description
1 polymer ?
#
loop_
_entity_poly.entity_id
_entity_poly.type
_entity_poly.pdbx_seq_one_letter_code
_entity_poly.pdbx_strand_id
1 'polypeptide(L)'
;MASTPLMAEFPELAQLSREDLEDLLVDPVYFQATFHALNQVKSLYQAQAELGSANESIARHNLALQDSLYKLRTETQEAFDEAKALEKRWKDLEKEQKEVYQRFSPQFLLMRLRHATAAQDDLSEARASAFVQGSTEEAASSLSGKDIDDFVREFKELRKVYHKRMMWGDRWAAGQVEWRDD
;
A
#
# COMPACT_ATOMS: atom_id res chain seq x y z
N MET A 1 -58.90 8.86 -65.06
CA MET A 1 -58.80 10.15 -64.36
C MET A 1 -57.36 10.64 -64.50
N ALA A 2 -57.15 11.94 -64.76
CA ALA A 2 -55.81 12.48 -64.98
C ALA A 2 -55.00 12.41 -63.67
N SER A 3 -53.81 11.83 -63.73
CA SER A 3 -52.85 11.78 -62.61
C SER A 3 -52.42 13.20 -62.27
N THR A 4 -52.94 13.76 -61.19
CA THR A 4 -52.53 15.07 -60.69
C THR A 4 -51.15 14.96 -60.02
N PRO A 5 -50.35 16.03 -59.98
CA PRO A 5 -49.05 16.03 -59.29
C PRO A 5 -49.16 15.62 -57.81
N LEU A 6 -50.28 15.95 -57.16
CA LEU A 6 -50.58 15.51 -55.80
C LEU A 6 -50.70 13.98 -55.68
N MET A 7 -51.31 13.32 -56.65
CA MET A 7 -51.42 11.85 -56.69
C MET A 7 -50.11 11.16 -57.08
N ALA A 8 -49.16 11.89 -57.68
CA ALA A 8 -47.81 11.38 -57.94
C ALA A 8 -46.93 11.42 -56.67
N GLU A 9 -47.07 12.46 -55.85
CA GLU A 9 -46.40 12.57 -54.54
C GLU A 9 -47.04 11.67 -53.47
N PHE A 10 -48.36 11.49 -53.53
CA PHE A 10 -49.13 10.66 -52.59
C PHE A 10 -49.94 9.59 -53.34
N PRO A 11 -49.30 8.50 -53.78
CA PRO A 11 -49.96 7.45 -54.57
C PRO A 11 -51.09 6.74 -53.79
N GLU A 12 -51.08 6.83 -52.47
CA GLU A 12 -52.14 6.30 -51.59
C GLU A 12 -53.47 7.04 -51.81
N LEU A 13 -53.45 8.30 -52.25
CA LEU A 13 -54.64 9.09 -52.60
C LEU A 13 -55.23 8.72 -53.97
N ALA A 14 -54.45 8.09 -54.84
CA ALA A 14 -54.89 7.73 -56.20
C ALA A 14 -55.90 6.56 -56.22
N GLN A 15 -56.01 5.82 -55.11
CA GLN A 15 -56.92 4.69 -54.96
C GLN A 15 -58.30 5.10 -54.38
N LEU A 16 -58.42 6.33 -53.87
CA LEU A 16 -59.63 6.86 -53.25
C LEU A 16 -60.53 7.54 -54.30
N SER A 17 -61.84 7.41 -54.14
CA SER A 17 -62.80 8.08 -55.02
C SER A 17 -62.88 9.58 -54.72
N ARG A 18 -63.51 10.36 -55.62
CA ARG A 18 -63.71 11.80 -55.38
C ARG A 18 -64.57 12.06 -54.14
N GLU A 19 -65.62 11.27 -53.95
CA GLU A 19 -66.50 11.35 -52.77
C GLU A 19 -65.70 11.06 -51.50
N ASP A 20 -64.84 10.03 -51.51
CA ASP A 20 -63.94 9.73 -50.38
C ASP A 20 -62.97 10.87 -50.07
N LEU A 21 -62.44 11.56 -51.08
CA LEU A 21 -61.52 12.69 -50.89
C LEU A 21 -62.25 13.94 -50.35
N GLU A 22 -63.50 14.16 -50.74
CA GLU A 22 -64.35 15.23 -50.19
C GLU A 22 -64.73 14.91 -48.73
N ASP A 23 -65.09 13.67 -48.43
CA ASP A 23 -65.35 13.20 -47.07
C ASP A 23 -64.08 13.26 -46.20
N LEU A 24 -62.90 12.98 -46.75
CA LEU A 24 -61.62 13.10 -46.03
C LEU A 24 -61.30 14.55 -45.62
N LEU A 25 -61.81 15.54 -46.37
CA LEU A 25 -61.63 16.96 -46.07
C LEU A 25 -62.65 17.48 -45.05
N VAL A 26 -63.83 16.88 -45.00
CA VAL A 26 -64.97 17.34 -44.18
C VAL A 26 -65.06 16.59 -42.85
N ASP A 27 -64.70 15.30 -42.80
CA ASP A 27 -64.72 14.45 -41.61
C ASP A 27 -63.31 14.22 -41.04
N PRO A 28 -62.95 14.87 -39.93
CA PRO A 28 -61.65 14.69 -39.27
C PRO A 28 -61.40 13.27 -38.77
N VAL A 29 -62.46 12.53 -38.41
CA VAL A 29 -62.35 11.16 -37.90
C VAL A 29 -62.01 10.21 -39.05
N TYR A 30 -62.66 10.38 -40.20
CA TYR A 30 -62.35 9.61 -41.40
C TYR A 30 -60.93 9.90 -41.91
N PHE A 31 -60.49 11.16 -41.87
CA PHE A 31 -59.11 11.54 -42.15
C PHE A 31 -58.13 10.83 -41.23
N GLN A 32 -58.33 10.88 -39.91
CA GLN A 32 -57.43 10.21 -38.96
C GLN A 32 -57.40 8.70 -39.16
N ALA A 33 -58.56 8.06 -39.38
CA ALA A 33 -58.63 6.63 -39.64
C ALA A 33 -57.81 6.23 -40.88
N THR A 34 -57.94 7.00 -41.96
CA THR A 34 -57.19 6.79 -43.21
C THR A 34 -55.70 7.05 -43.02
N PHE A 35 -55.33 8.13 -42.32
CA PHE A 35 -53.94 8.46 -42.00
C PHE A 35 -53.26 7.36 -41.16
N HIS A 36 -53.94 6.84 -40.13
CA HIS A 36 -53.44 5.73 -39.32
C HIS A 36 -53.48 4.38 -40.05
N ALA A 37 -54.23 4.28 -41.15
CA ALA A 37 -54.22 3.09 -42.00
C ALA A 37 -52.99 3.01 -42.91
N LEU A 38 -52.36 4.15 -43.23
CA LEU A 38 -51.17 4.22 -44.09
C LEU A 38 -50.03 3.36 -43.53
N ASN A 39 -49.39 2.59 -44.39
CA ASN A 39 -48.33 1.65 -43.96
C ASN A 39 -47.13 2.37 -43.37
N GLN A 40 -46.77 3.54 -43.91
CA GLN A 40 -45.68 4.36 -43.40
C GLN A 40 -45.98 4.90 -41.99
N VAL A 41 -47.23 5.27 -41.71
CA VAL A 41 -47.64 5.76 -40.39
C VAL A 41 -47.64 4.62 -39.38
N LYS A 42 -48.14 3.44 -39.76
CA LYS A 42 -48.07 2.22 -38.92
C LYS A 42 -46.63 1.83 -38.60
N SER A 43 -45.73 1.85 -39.58
CA SER A 43 -44.32 1.49 -39.35
C SER A 43 -43.62 2.50 -38.44
N LEU A 44 -43.93 3.80 -38.54
CA LEU A 44 -43.41 4.82 -37.64
C LEU A 44 -43.89 4.61 -36.19
N TYR A 45 -45.18 4.30 -35.98
CA TYR A 45 -45.69 4.00 -34.64
C TYR A 45 -45.07 2.73 -34.04
N GLN A 46 -44.89 1.69 -34.86
CA GLN A 46 -44.20 0.47 -34.45
C GLN A 46 -42.76 0.75 -34.04
N ALA A 47 -42.00 1.47 -34.88
CA ALA A 47 -40.62 1.85 -34.57
C ALA A 47 -40.53 2.71 -33.31
N GLN A 48 -41.46 3.65 -33.11
CA GLN A 48 -41.52 4.47 -31.89
C GLN A 48 -41.78 3.60 -30.65
N ALA A 49 -42.70 2.64 -30.73
CA ALA A 49 -43.01 1.74 -29.62
C ALA A 49 -41.82 0.82 -29.28
N GLU A 50 -41.15 0.29 -30.30
CA GLU A 50 -39.95 -0.54 -30.15
C GLU A 50 -38.81 0.24 -29.49
N LEU A 51 -38.53 1.46 -29.95
CA LEU A 51 -37.54 2.35 -29.34
C LEU A 51 -37.90 2.71 -27.88
N GLY A 52 -39.18 2.94 -27.60
CA GLY A 52 -39.67 3.19 -26.24
C GLY A 52 -39.40 2.00 -25.32
N SER A 53 -39.75 0.79 -25.76
CA SER A 53 -39.51 -0.43 -25.01
C SER A 53 -38.02 -0.72 -24.82
N ALA A 54 -37.19 -0.46 -25.83
CA ALA A 54 -35.74 -0.62 -25.75
C ALA A 54 -35.12 0.33 -24.72
N ASN A 55 -35.50 1.61 -24.76
CA ASN A 55 -35.05 2.61 -23.79
C ASN A 55 -35.47 2.26 -22.37
N GLU A 56 -36.71 1.79 -22.18
CA GLU A 56 -37.18 1.38 -20.86
C GLU A 56 -36.40 0.17 -20.33
N SER A 57 -36.10 -0.81 -21.18
CA SER A 57 -35.27 -1.96 -20.82
C SER A 57 -33.87 -1.53 -20.38
N ILE A 58 -33.23 -0.61 -21.11
CA ILE A 58 -31.91 -0.06 -20.76
C ILE A 58 -31.99 0.68 -19.42
N ALA A 59 -33.02 1.51 -19.20
CA ALA A 59 -33.20 2.23 -17.95
C ALA A 59 -33.35 1.28 -16.76
N ARG A 60 -34.17 0.23 -16.89
CA ARG A 60 -34.34 -0.80 -15.85
C ARG A 60 -33.04 -1.55 -15.58
N HIS A 61 -32.27 -1.87 -16.61
CA HIS A 61 -30.97 -2.51 -16.45
C HIS A 61 -29.97 -1.63 -15.69
N ASN A 62 -29.90 -0.34 -16.04
CA ASN A 62 -29.03 0.62 -15.36
C ASN A 62 -29.41 0.76 -13.87
N LEU A 63 -30.70 0.84 -13.56
CA LEU A 63 -31.19 0.90 -12.18
C LEU A 63 -30.86 -0.39 -11.41
N ALA A 64 -30.98 -1.56 -12.04
CA ALA A 64 -30.65 -2.83 -11.40
C ALA A 64 -29.14 -2.95 -11.05
N LEU A 65 -28.26 -2.35 -11.85
CA LEU A 65 -26.82 -2.34 -11.60
C LEU A 65 -26.40 -1.33 -10.53
N GLN A 66 -27.17 -0.25 -10.35
CA GLN A 66 -26.83 0.88 -9.49
C GLN A 66 -26.38 0.45 -8.08
N ASP A 67 -27.21 -0.34 -7.39
CA ASP A 67 -26.92 -0.75 -6.00
C ASP A 67 -25.66 -1.61 -5.90
N SER A 68 -25.44 -2.51 -6.86
CA SER A 68 -24.25 -3.37 -6.89
C SER A 68 -22.98 -2.56 -7.10
N LEU A 69 -23.03 -1.53 -7.95
CA LEU A 69 -21.91 -0.63 -8.20
C LEU A 69 -21.61 0.26 -6.99
N TYR A 70 -22.63 0.73 -6.29
CA TYR A 70 -22.43 1.48 -5.05
C TYR A 70 -21.80 0.63 -3.96
N LYS A 71 -22.25 -0.63 -3.78
CA LYS A 71 -21.64 -1.57 -2.83
C LYS A 71 -20.18 -1.82 -3.17
N LEU A 72 -19.88 -2.19 -4.42
CA LEU A 72 -18.52 -2.44 -4.87
C LEU A 72 -17.61 -1.22 -4.67
N ARG A 73 -18.12 -0.02 -4.93
CA ARG A 73 -17.39 1.23 -4.69
C ARG A 73 -17.07 1.42 -3.21
N THR A 74 -18.05 1.20 -2.32
CA THR A 74 -17.85 1.32 -0.87
C THR A 74 -16.84 0.29 -0.37
N GLU A 75 -16.97 -0.98 -0.76
CA GLU A 75 -16.04 -2.05 -0.39
C GLU A 75 -14.61 -1.73 -0.86
N THR A 76 -14.46 -1.22 -2.10
CA THR A 76 -13.16 -0.83 -2.63
C THR A 76 -12.56 0.34 -1.86
N GLN A 77 -13.39 1.31 -1.46
CA GLN A 77 -12.96 2.46 -0.67
C GLN A 77 -12.50 2.02 0.73
N GLU A 78 -13.27 1.17 1.40
CA GLU A 78 -12.92 0.62 2.71
C GLU A 78 -11.61 -0.16 2.67
N ALA A 79 -11.44 -1.04 1.68
CA ALA A 79 -10.20 -1.80 1.50
C ALA A 79 -8.98 -0.90 1.21
N PHE A 80 -9.19 0.17 0.44
CA PHE A 80 -8.13 1.16 0.18
C PHE A 80 -7.75 1.92 1.45
N ASP A 81 -8.73 2.36 2.23
CA ASP A 81 -8.50 3.09 3.47
C ASP A 81 -7.81 2.21 4.52
N GLU A 82 -8.18 0.93 4.62
CA GLU A 82 -7.49 -0.06 5.46
C GLU A 82 -6.03 -0.25 5.02
N ALA A 83 -5.80 -0.45 3.71
CA ALA A 83 -4.44 -0.59 3.19
C ALA A 83 -3.58 0.65 3.49
N LYS A 84 -4.15 1.86 3.38
CA LYS A 84 -3.45 3.11 3.72
C LYS A 84 -3.17 3.23 5.21
N ALA A 85 -4.10 2.79 6.07
CA ALA A 85 -3.87 2.75 7.51
C ALA A 85 -2.75 1.77 7.88
N LEU A 86 -2.72 0.58 7.25
CA LEU A 86 -1.66 -0.40 7.42
C LEU A 86 -0.30 0.12 6.92
N GLU A 87 -0.26 0.78 5.76
CA GLU A 87 0.96 1.41 5.23
C GLU A 87 1.54 2.44 6.22
N LYS A 88 0.67 3.26 6.83
CA LYS A 88 1.09 4.22 7.85
C LYS A 88 1.66 3.51 9.08
N ARG A 89 0.95 2.50 9.59
CA ARG A 89 1.38 1.71 10.76
C ARG A 89 2.69 0.98 10.50
N TRP A 90 2.92 0.50 9.28
CA TRP A 90 4.15 -0.16 8.89
C TRP A 90 5.37 0.75 9.07
N LYS A 91 5.28 2.03 8.71
CA LYS A 91 6.37 3.00 8.88
C LYS A 91 6.73 3.19 10.35
N ASP A 92 5.74 3.20 11.23
CA ASP A 92 5.95 3.31 12.68
C ASP A 92 6.64 2.03 13.21
N LEU A 93 6.16 0.86 12.81
CA LEU A 93 6.76 -0.43 13.18
C LEU A 93 8.19 -0.59 12.67
N GLU A 94 8.49 -0.16 11.45
CA GLU A 94 9.84 -0.19 10.88
C GLU A 94 10.78 0.70 11.70
N LYS A 95 10.30 1.87 12.15
CA LYS A 95 11.06 2.76 13.02
C LYS A 95 11.32 2.11 14.39
N GLU A 96 10.29 1.56 15.02
CA GLU A 96 10.41 0.85 16.30
C GLU A 96 11.38 -0.33 16.20
N GLN A 97 11.27 -1.12 15.13
CA GLN A 97 12.20 -2.21 14.84
C GLN A 97 13.62 -1.67 14.73
N LYS A 98 13.85 -0.63 13.92
CA LYS A 98 15.18 -0.05 13.75
C LYS A 98 15.77 0.44 15.08
N GLU A 99 14.97 1.06 15.94
CA GLU A 99 15.40 1.52 17.27
C GLU A 99 15.81 0.35 18.18
N VAL A 100 15.04 -0.74 18.19
CA VAL A 100 15.36 -1.95 18.96
C VAL A 100 16.65 -2.61 18.43
N TYR A 101 16.74 -2.79 17.10
CA TYR A 101 17.88 -3.45 16.47
C TYR A 101 19.16 -2.60 16.47
N GLN A 102 19.07 -1.27 16.58
CA GLN A 102 20.24 -0.38 16.58
C GLN A 102 21.29 -0.80 17.61
N ARG A 103 20.85 -1.21 18.81
CA ARG A 103 21.73 -1.66 19.91
C ARG A 103 22.42 -2.99 19.66
N PHE A 104 21.92 -3.75 18.71
CA PHE A 104 22.47 -5.04 18.29
C PHE A 104 23.13 -4.95 16.91
N SER A 105 23.17 -3.76 16.31
CA SER A 105 23.87 -3.57 15.05
C SER A 105 25.37 -3.88 15.22
N PRO A 106 26.02 -4.47 14.19
CA PRO A 106 27.43 -4.81 14.26
C PRO A 106 28.31 -3.61 14.65
N GLN A 107 27.97 -2.41 14.14
CA GLN A 107 28.69 -1.18 14.46
C GLN A 107 28.55 -0.79 15.93
N PHE A 108 27.34 -0.86 16.50
CA PHE A 108 27.12 -0.55 17.91
C PHE A 108 27.81 -1.57 18.83
N LEU A 109 27.76 -2.86 18.49
CA LEU A 109 28.43 -3.91 19.25
C LEU A 109 29.97 -3.76 19.19
N LEU A 110 30.53 -3.39 18.04
CA LEU A 110 31.96 -3.09 17.91
C LEU A 110 32.36 -1.86 18.73
N MET A 111 31.56 -0.79 18.71
CA MET A 111 31.75 0.38 19.56
C MET A 111 31.73 -0.02 21.04
N ARG A 112 30.76 -0.83 21.47
CA ARG A 112 30.68 -1.34 22.84
C ARG A 112 31.88 -2.22 23.22
N LEU A 113 32.37 -3.04 22.30
CA LEU A 113 33.60 -3.82 22.49
C LEU A 113 34.80 -2.90 22.73
N ARG A 114 34.98 -1.86 21.91
CA ARG A 114 36.06 -0.88 22.06
C ARG A 114 36.01 -0.18 23.42
N HIS A 115 34.82 0.26 23.86
CA HIS A 115 34.66 0.84 25.20
C HIS A 115 34.99 -0.15 26.31
N ALA A 116 34.54 -1.41 26.20
CA ALA A 116 34.88 -2.44 27.17
C ALA A 116 36.38 -2.79 27.16
N THR A 117 37.07 -2.62 26.04
CA THR A 117 38.53 -2.77 25.96
C THR A 117 39.25 -1.62 26.67
N ALA A 118 38.86 -0.37 26.42
CA ALA A 118 39.42 0.79 27.10
C ALA A 118 39.20 0.72 28.62
N ALA A 119 37.98 0.41 29.06
CA ALA A 119 37.69 0.23 30.48
C ALA A 119 38.51 -0.91 31.12
N GLN A 120 38.83 -1.96 30.36
CA GLN A 120 39.70 -3.04 30.84
C GLN A 120 41.16 -2.60 30.99
N ASP A 121 41.64 -1.75 30.08
CA ASP A 121 42.95 -1.13 30.15
C ASP A 121 43.05 -0.27 31.40
N ASP A 122 42.10 0.66 31.58
CA ASP A 122 42.00 1.53 32.76
C ASP A 122 41.96 0.74 34.08
N LEU A 123 41.21 -0.36 34.14
CA LEU A 123 41.17 -1.25 35.31
C LEU A 123 42.52 -1.91 35.59
N SER A 124 43.23 -2.33 34.54
CA SER A 124 44.57 -2.93 34.70
C SER A 124 45.59 -1.89 35.18
N GLU A 125 45.55 -0.68 34.62
CA GLU A 125 46.42 0.44 35.02
C GLU A 125 46.11 0.91 36.45
N ALA A 126 44.84 0.98 36.84
CA ALA A 126 44.45 1.31 38.21
C ALA A 126 44.95 0.27 39.21
N ARG A 127 44.89 -1.03 38.87
CA ARG A 127 45.41 -2.10 39.73
C ARG A 127 46.92 -2.03 39.86
N ALA A 128 47.64 -1.77 38.76
CA ALA A 128 49.09 -1.57 38.79
C ALA A 128 49.47 -0.34 39.63
N SER A 129 48.78 0.78 39.43
CA SER A 129 49.01 2.01 40.20
C SER A 129 48.76 1.80 41.69
N ALA A 130 47.68 1.12 42.07
CA ALA A 130 47.38 0.81 43.46
C ALA A 130 48.44 -0.10 44.11
N PHE A 131 48.96 -1.07 43.35
CA PHE A 131 50.04 -1.93 43.83
C PHE A 131 51.33 -1.13 44.06
N VAL A 132 51.72 -0.26 43.12
CA VAL A 132 52.92 0.58 43.25
C VAL A 132 52.79 1.57 44.42
N GLN A 133 51.64 2.24 44.56
CA GLN A 133 51.38 3.15 45.69
C GLN A 133 51.38 2.41 47.04
N GLY A 134 50.83 1.19 47.10
CA GLY A 134 50.90 0.33 48.28
C GLY A 134 52.30 -0.21 48.60
N SER A 135 53.24 -0.13 47.65
CA SER A 135 54.61 -0.64 47.76
C SER A 135 55.64 0.45 48.10
N THR A 136 55.21 1.59 48.64
CA THR A 136 56.12 2.66 49.10
C THR A 136 57.09 2.12 50.18
N GLU A 137 58.30 2.68 50.28
CA GLU A 137 59.46 2.09 50.98
C GLU A 137 59.21 1.62 52.44
N GLU A 138 58.27 2.22 53.17
CA GLU A 138 57.88 1.81 54.53
C GLU A 138 56.91 0.61 54.57
N ALA A 139 56.15 0.35 53.51
CA ALA A 139 55.20 -0.76 53.38
C ALA A 139 55.75 -1.93 52.53
N ALA A 140 56.77 -1.70 51.71
CA ALA A 140 57.43 -2.73 50.89
C ALA A 140 58.06 -3.86 51.70
N SER A 141 58.52 -3.55 52.93
CA SER A 141 59.04 -4.53 53.88
C SER A 141 57.95 -5.31 54.64
N SER A 142 56.67 -4.96 54.44
CA SER A 142 55.49 -5.61 55.02
C SER A 142 54.62 -6.35 53.99
N LEU A 143 54.85 -6.15 52.69
CA LEU A 143 54.17 -6.89 51.63
C LEU A 143 54.59 -8.37 51.66
N SER A 144 53.63 -9.25 51.91
CA SER A 144 53.89 -10.69 51.91
C SER A 144 54.17 -11.17 50.48
N GLY A 145 55.01 -12.19 50.31
CA GLY A 145 55.18 -12.84 49.00
C GLY A 145 53.84 -13.31 48.39
N LYS A 146 52.86 -13.62 49.26
CA LYS A 146 51.49 -13.92 48.86
C LYS A 146 50.77 -12.74 48.19
N ASP A 147 50.98 -11.51 48.67
CA ASP A 147 50.35 -10.31 48.11
C ASP A 147 50.88 -9.99 46.72
N ILE A 148 52.17 -10.27 46.49
CA ILE A 148 52.82 -10.15 45.19
C ILE A 148 52.26 -11.19 44.22
N ASP A 149 52.19 -12.45 44.64
CA ASP A 149 51.65 -13.54 43.81
C ASP A 149 50.18 -13.32 43.45
N ASP A 150 49.38 -12.82 44.41
CA ASP A 150 47.97 -12.49 44.20
C ASP A 150 47.81 -11.31 43.22
N PHE A 151 48.63 -10.25 43.33
CA PHE A 151 48.68 -9.17 42.35
C PHE A 151 49.05 -9.67 40.95
N VAL A 152 50.12 -10.46 40.83
CA VAL A 152 50.60 -10.97 39.53
C VAL A 152 49.50 -11.83 38.87
N ARG A 153 48.81 -12.66 39.66
CA ARG A 153 47.69 -13.47 39.17
C ARG A 153 46.55 -12.60 38.64
N GLU A 154 46.10 -11.63 39.44
CA GLU A 154 44.98 -10.74 39.07
C GLU A 154 45.32 -9.86 37.87
N PHE A 155 46.50 -9.24 37.85
CA PHE A 155 46.94 -8.37 36.78
C PHE A 155 47.07 -9.13 35.45
N LYS A 156 47.61 -10.37 35.49
CA LYS A 156 47.67 -11.23 34.30
C LYS A 156 46.29 -11.55 33.75
N GLU A 157 45.32 -11.88 34.60
CA GLU A 157 43.95 -12.14 34.14
C GLU A 157 43.31 -10.88 33.52
N LEU A 158 43.51 -9.70 34.12
CA LEU A 158 43.04 -8.43 33.55
C LEU A 158 43.64 -8.15 32.17
N ARG A 159 44.96 -8.30 32.01
CA ARG A 159 45.65 -8.08 30.72
C ARG A 159 45.29 -9.13 29.67
N LYS A 160 45.07 -10.37 30.08
CA LYS A 160 44.61 -11.44 29.18
C LYS A 160 43.25 -11.11 28.57
N VAL A 161 42.31 -10.60 29.37
CA VAL A 161 41.00 -10.15 28.87
C VAL A 161 41.16 -8.96 27.93
N TYR A 162 42.00 -7.98 28.28
CA TYR A 162 42.31 -6.82 27.42
C TYR A 162 42.83 -7.26 26.04
N HIS A 163 43.90 -8.06 26.00
CA HIS A 163 44.51 -8.49 24.75
C HIS A 163 43.56 -9.35 23.90
N LYS A 164 42.73 -10.18 24.54
CA LYS A 164 41.70 -10.95 23.85
C LYS A 164 40.67 -10.03 23.17
N ARG A 165 40.18 -9.00 23.87
CA ARG A 165 39.24 -8.03 23.32
C ARG A 165 39.87 -7.17 22.22
N MET A 166 41.13 -6.77 22.36
CA MET A 166 41.89 -6.10 21.30
C MET A 166 41.97 -6.95 20.03
N MET A 167 42.44 -8.20 20.14
CA MET A 167 42.53 -9.09 18.98
C MET A 167 41.18 -9.31 18.31
N TRP A 168 40.10 -9.45 19.08
CA TRP A 168 38.75 -9.56 18.53
C TRP A 168 38.28 -8.27 17.84
N GLY A 169 38.58 -7.11 18.42
CA GLY A 169 38.29 -5.80 17.83
C GLY A 169 39.02 -5.59 16.51
N ASP A 170 40.29 -5.97 16.43
CA ASP A 170 41.12 -5.83 15.21
C ASP A 170 40.62 -6.77 14.10
N ARG A 171 40.34 -8.04 14.43
CA ARG A 171 39.79 -9.01 13.47
C ARG A 171 38.43 -8.55 12.94
N TRP A 172 37.58 -8.01 13.81
CA TRP A 172 36.28 -7.46 13.41
C TRP A 172 36.48 -6.25 12.49
N ALA A 173 37.34 -5.29 12.86
CA ALA A 173 37.63 -4.12 12.03
C ALA A 173 38.24 -4.49 10.66
N ALA A 174 38.99 -5.59 10.59
CA ALA A 174 39.53 -6.15 9.36
C ALA A 174 38.50 -6.95 8.51
N GLY A 175 37.23 -7.03 8.95
CA GLY A 175 36.18 -7.77 8.24
C GLY A 175 36.29 -9.28 8.34
N GLN A 176 37.08 -9.81 9.28
CA GLN A 176 37.30 -11.25 9.47
C GLN A 176 36.25 -11.90 10.38
N VAL A 177 35.22 -11.15 10.78
CA VAL A 177 34.10 -11.60 11.60
C VAL A 177 32.86 -11.63 10.73
N GLU A 178 32.35 -12.83 10.47
CA GLU A 178 31.13 -13.07 9.74
C GLU A 178 30.00 -13.41 10.73
N TRP A 179 28.85 -12.78 10.56
CA TRP A 179 27.64 -13.09 11.31
C TRP A 179 26.86 -14.13 10.49
N ARG A 180 26.45 -15.24 11.11
CA ARG A 180 25.57 -16.20 10.44
C ARG A 180 24.15 -15.65 10.44
N ASP A 181 23.51 -15.66 9.27
CA ASP A 181 22.11 -15.27 9.07
C ASP A 181 21.15 -16.43 9.43
N ASP A 182 21.38 -17.12 10.56
CA ASP A 182 20.50 -18.20 11.03
C ASP A 182 19.17 -17.64 11.60
#